data_AF-A0A225AKT1-F1
#
_entry.id   AF-A0A225AKT1-F1
#
_cell.length_a   1.000
_cell.length_b   1.000
_cell.length_c   1.000
_cell.angle_alpha   90.00
_cell.angle_beta   90.00
_cell.angle_gamma   90.00
#
_symmetry.space_group_name_H-M   'P 1'
#
loop_
_entity.id
_entity.type
_entity.pdbx_description
1 polymer ?
#
loop_
_entity_poly.entity_id
_entity_poly.type
_entity_poly.pdbx_seq_one_letter_code
_entity_poly.pdbx_strand_id
1 'polypeptide(L)'
;MCHESERQTGIHNCEVRAYRRLMQNGLGHQGIVPRYYREIQHLDVKDYQPHLRRFLDEERPPSAIFLEYIPNMMTILPERYTKERIESMIHGIQQIHKALVLHFDSYPRNIMVFEDDPGRVIWIDFDRAQTYDADTITERNRRWIQEEEEDVHVFGESMKEDHALGKMWNTLPYY
;
A
#
# COMPACT_ATOMS: atom_id res chain seq x y z
N MET A 1 -19.01 7.59 4.20
CA MET A 1 -19.02 6.81 5.47
C MET A 1 -19.45 5.39 5.15
N CYS A 2 -18.52 4.43 5.21
CA CYS A 2 -18.80 3.02 4.95
C CYS A 2 -19.62 2.40 6.10
N HIS A 3 -20.57 1.53 5.80
CA HIS A 3 -21.10 0.58 6.77
C HIS A 3 -20.03 -0.49 7.04
N GLU A 4 -19.67 -0.68 8.32
CA GLU A 4 -18.61 -1.60 8.77
C GLU A 4 -18.86 -3.09 8.40
N SER A 5 -20.05 -3.45 7.95
CA SER A 5 -20.45 -4.85 7.73
C SER A 5 -19.94 -5.51 6.45
N GLU A 6 -19.40 -4.73 5.49
CA GLU A 6 -18.94 -5.25 4.18
C GLU A 6 -17.41 -5.36 4.06
N ARG A 7 -16.67 -4.95 5.10
CA ARG A 7 -15.20 -4.88 5.08
C ARG A 7 -14.57 -6.11 5.72
N GLN A 8 -13.53 -6.66 5.09
CA GLN A 8 -12.63 -7.59 5.77
C GLN A 8 -11.83 -6.83 6.85
N THR A 9 -11.95 -7.23 8.11
CA THR A 9 -11.40 -6.50 9.27
C THR A 9 -10.14 -7.11 9.88
N GLY A 10 -9.77 -8.33 9.47
CA GLY A 10 -8.55 -8.98 9.93
C GLY A 10 -7.33 -8.46 9.18
N ILE A 11 -6.65 -7.46 9.75
CA ILE A 11 -5.49 -6.75 9.17
C ILE A 11 -4.50 -7.71 8.48
N HIS A 12 -4.04 -8.75 9.20
CA HIS A 12 -3.14 -9.77 8.65
C HIS A 12 -3.74 -10.49 7.42
N ASN A 13 -5.02 -10.85 7.47
CA ASN A 13 -5.67 -11.57 6.38
C ASN A 13 -5.91 -10.67 5.17
N CYS A 14 -6.18 -9.37 5.38
CA CYS A 14 -6.28 -8.38 4.31
C CYS A 14 -4.94 -8.28 3.57
N GLU A 15 -3.87 -8.09 4.33
CA GLU A 15 -2.52 -7.90 3.79
C GLU A 15 -2.02 -9.13 3.04
N VAL A 16 -2.16 -10.32 3.64
CA VAL A 16 -1.80 -11.60 3.00
C VAL A 16 -2.57 -11.81 1.70
N ARG A 17 -3.89 -11.59 1.71
CA ARG A 17 -4.73 -11.81 0.53
C ARG A 17 -4.37 -10.84 -0.59
N ALA A 18 -4.10 -9.58 -0.26
CA ALA A 18 -3.62 -8.58 -1.20
C ALA A 18 -2.28 -9.00 -1.81
N TYR A 19 -1.24 -9.24 -1.01
CA TYR A 19 0.08 -9.62 -1.53
C TYR A 19 0.03 -10.89 -2.39
N ARG A 20 -0.76 -11.90 -2.01
CA ARG A 20 -0.96 -13.10 -2.84
C ARG A 20 -1.54 -12.75 -4.21
N ARG A 21 -2.58 -11.92 -4.26
CA ARG A 21 -3.20 -11.48 -5.53
C ARG A 21 -2.23 -10.64 -6.35
N LEU A 22 -1.47 -9.75 -5.72
CA LEU A 22 -0.49 -8.89 -6.38
C LEU A 22 0.67 -9.71 -6.99
N MET A 23 1.15 -10.75 -6.28
CA MET A 23 2.17 -11.66 -6.83
C MET A 23 1.65 -12.48 -8.02
N GLN A 24 0.42 -12.98 -7.93
CA GLN A 24 -0.24 -13.71 -9.04
C GLN A 24 -0.35 -12.87 -10.31
N ASN A 25 -0.47 -11.55 -10.16
CA ASN A 25 -0.53 -10.59 -11.28
C ASN A 25 0.86 -10.01 -11.65
N GLY A 26 1.94 -10.48 -11.02
CA GLY A 26 3.31 -10.11 -11.38
C GLY A 26 3.80 -8.77 -10.83
N LEU A 27 3.05 -8.08 -9.96
CA LEU A 27 3.39 -6.73 -9.50
C LEU A 27 4.68 -6.69 -8.66
N GLY A 28 5.02 -7.76 -7.96
CA GLY A 28 6.31 -7.88 -7.26
C GLY A 28 7.51 -8.05 -8.19
N HIS A 29 7.32 -8.57 -9.40
CA HIS A 29 8.39 -8.63 -10.41
C HIS A 29 8.55 -7.31 -11.16
N GLN A 30 7.45 -6.57 -11.34
CA GLN A 30 7.44 -5.23 -11.93
C GLN A 30 8.01 -4.16 -10.99
N GLY A 31 8.19 -4.47 -9.71
CA GLY A 31 8.70 -3.53 -8.71
C GLY A 31 7.68 -2.48 -8.28
N ILE A 32 6.39 -2.74 -8.46
CA ILE A 32 5.30 -1.84 -8.01
C ILE A 32 5.00 -2.04 -6.52
N VAL A 33 5.17 -3.26 -6.03
CA VAL A 33 5.05 -3.63 -4.61
C VAL A 33 6.23 -4.52 -4.22
N PRO A 34 6.58 -4.63 -2.93
CA PRO A 34 7.59 -5.59 -2.48
C PRO A 34 7.23 -7.02 -2.86
N ARG A 35 8.23 -7.87 -3.18
CA ARG A 35 7.96 -9.30 -3.35
C ARG A 35 7.49 -9.91 -2.03
N TYR A 36 6.46 -10.74 -2.11
CA TYR A 36 5.98 -11.53 -0.98
C TYR A 36 6.61 -12.92 -1.00
N TYR A 37 7.21 -13.33 0.12
CA TYR A 37 7.87 -14.63 0.25
C TYR A 37 6.98 -15.67 0.93
N ARG A 38 6.42 -15.35 2.11
CA ARG A 38 5.61 -16.28 2.90
C ARG A 38 4.84 -15.56 4.01
N GLU A 39 3.88 -16.27 4.60
CA GLU A 39 3.27 -15.93 5.89
C GLU A 39 3.72 -16.92 6.97
N ILE A 40 3.68 -16.47 8.23
CA ILE A 40 3.72 -17.33 9.42
C ILE A 40 2.56 -16.91 10.31
N GLN A 41 1.76 -17.88 10.72
CA GLN A 41 0.66 -17.65 11.65
C GLN A 41 1.05 -18.18 13.03
N HIS A 42 0.63 -17.46 14.07
CA HIS A 42 0.79 -17.87 15.45
C HIS A 42 2.25 -18.20 15.83
N LEU A 43 3.16 -17.26 15.61
CA LEU A 43 4.57 -17.39 15.97
C LEU A 43 4.74 -17.72 17.47
N ASP A 44 5.54 -18.75 17.78
CA ASP A 44 6.03 -18.92 19.14
C ASP A 44 7.12 -17.88 19.41
N VAL A 45 6.76 -16.83 20.13
CA VAL A 45 7.63 -15.70 20.46
C VAL A 45 8.88 -16.14 21.25
N LYS A 46 8.85 -17.30 21.92
CA LYS A 46 10.00 -17.81 22.69
C LYS A 46 11.18 -18.21 21.78
N ASP A 47 10.90 -18.65 20.56
CA ASP A 47 11.92 -19.07 19.60
C ASP A 47 12.70 -17.90 18.99
N TYR A 48 12.17 -16.67 19.12
CA TYR A 48 12.71 -15.46 18.49
C TYR A 48 13.22 -14.43 19.51
N GLN A 49 13.64 -14.89 20.69
CA GLN A 49 14.27 -14.02 21.69
C GLN A 49 15.70 -13.64 21.28
N PRO A 50 16.13 -12.38 21.53
CA PRO A 50 15.42 -11.32 22.27
C PRO A 50 14.53 -10.41 21.40
N HIS A 51 14.52 -10.59 20.09
CA HIS A 51 13.95 -9.63 19.13
C HIS A 51 12.43 -9.44 19.27
N LEU A 52 11.70 -10.50 19.62
CA LEU A 52 10.25 -10.45 19.78
C LEU A 52 9.80 -10.37 21.25
N ARG A 53 10.70 -10.04 22.19
CA ARG A 53 10.40 -10.00 23.64
C ARG A 53 9.13 -9.22 24.00
N ARG A 54 8.83 -8.13 23.29
CA ARG A 54 7.64 -7.30 23.53
C ARG A 54 6.30 -8.03 23.36
N PHE A 55 6.29 -9.17 22.68
CA PHE A 55 5.08 -9.95 22.40
C PHE A 55 4.90 -11.15 23.33
N LEU A 56 5.76 -11.33 24.36
CA LEU A 56 5.71 -12.49 25.24
C LEU A 56 4.43 -12.57 26.08
N ASP A 57 3.87 -11.41 26.44
CA ASP A 57 2.71 -11.30 27.33
C ASP A 57 1.40 -11.04 26.56
N GLU A 58 1.43 -11.10 25.22
CA GLU A 58 0.24 -10.91 24.40
C GLU A 58 -0.69 -12.12 24.47
N GLU A 59 -1.99 -11.87 24.66
CA GLU A 59 -3.02 -12.93 24.73
C GLU A 59 -3.09 -13.76 23.44
N ARG A 60 -2.77 -13.14 22.30
CA ARG A 60 -2.77 -13.78 20.98
C ARG A 60 -1.36 -13.79 20.40
N PRO A 61 -0.82 -14.96 20.03
CA PRO A 61 0.48 -15.04 19.36
C PRO A 61 0.47 -14.23 18.05
N PRO A 62 1.54 -13.47 17.76
CA PRO A 62 1.59 -12.65 16.56
C PRO A 62 1.67 -13.50 15.29
N SER A 63 1.10 -12.99 14.21
CA SER A 63 1.32 -13.50 12.85
C SER A 63 2.20 -12.51 12.08
N ALA A 64 2.91 -12.99 11.06
CA ALA A 64 3.81 -12.18 10.28
C ALA A 64 3.75 -12.53 8.79
N ILE A 65 4.14 -11.58 7.95
CA ILE A 65 4.46 -11.80 6.55
C ILE A 65 5.93 -11.46 6.30
N PHE A 66 6.53 -12.13 5.33
CA PHE A 66 7.90 -11.88 4.89
C PHE A 66 7.85 -11.21 3.53
N LEU A 67 8.35 -9.99 3.48
CA LEU A 67 8.43 -9.18 2.28
C LEU A 67 9.89 -8.91 1.91
N GLU A 68 10.10 -8.54 0.65
CA GLU A 68 11.36 -8.02 0.14
C GLU A 68 11.80 -6.80 0.94
N TYR A 69 13.04 -6.84 1.43
CA TYR A 69 13.67 -5.67 2.02
C TYR A 69 14.22 -4.77 0.90
N ILE A 70 13.76 -3.54 0.86
CA ILE A 70 14.15 -2.56 -0.16
C ILE A 70 14.80 -1.36 0.55
N PRO A 71 16.13 -1.19 0.43
CA PRO A 71 16.83 -0.11 1.11
C PRO A 71 16.53 1.25 0.47
N ASN A 72 16.78 2.32 1.23
CA ASN A 72 16.74 3.72 0.75
C ASN A 72 15.38 4.20 0.21
N MET A 73 14.29 3.52 0.58
CA MET A 73 12.94 4.01 0.33
C MET A 73 12.68 5.30 1.11
N MET A 74 12.07 6.28 0.45
CA MET A 74 11.60 7.51 1.08
C MET A 74 10.13 7.73 0.77
N THR A 75 9.41 8.30 1.72
CA THR A 75 8.03 8.74 1.50
C THR A 75 7.98 9.82 0.41
N ILE A 76 7.01 9.71 -0.50
CA ILE A 76 6.72 10.77 -1.46
C ILE A 76 6.25 12.02 -0.70
N LEU A 77 6.89 13.16 -0.96
CA LEU A 77 6.56 14.48 -0.39
C LEU A 77 6.65 15.56 -1.49
N PRO A 78 6.00 16.72 -1.37
CA PRO A 78 6.08 17.79 -2.37
C PRO A 78 7.50 18.22 -2.72
N GLU A 79 8.43 18.20 -1.75
CA GLU A 79 9.84 18.54 -1.98
C GLU A 79 10.54 17.54 -2.92
N ARG A 80 10.01 16.31 -3.02
CA ARG A 80 10.52 15.24 -3.89
C ARG A 80 9.71 15.09 -5.18
N TYR A 81 8.81 16.03 -5.46
CA TYR A 81 7.99 16.00 -6.67
C TYR A 81 8.86 15.95 -7.92
N THR A 82 8.51 15.01 -8.80
CA THR A 82 8.83 15.07 -10.22
C THR A 82 7.61 14.60 -10.97
N LYS A 83 7.45 15.06 -12.21
CA LYS A 83 6.36 14.57 -13.08
C LYS A 83 6.41 13.05 -13.23
N GLU A 84 7.62 12.50 -13.40
CA GLU A 84 7.86 11.07 -13.55
C GLU A 84 7.40 10.25 -12.33
N ARG A 85 7.70 10.71 -11.10
CA ARG A 85 7.22 10.04 -9.87
C ARG A 85 5.69 10.00 -9.80
N ILE A 86 5.02 11.09 -10.18
CA ILE A 86 3.55 11.14 -10.15
C ILE A 86 2.95 10.21 -11.21
N GLU A 87 3.52 10.18 -12.41
CA GLU A 87 3.09 9.25 -13.46
C GLU A 87 3.29 7.79 -13.03
N SER A 88 4.42 7.45 -12.40
CA SER A 88 4.69 6.11 -11.86
C SER A 88 3.80 5.75 -10.66
N MET A 89 3.49 6.72 -9.80
CA MET A 89 2.54 6.53 -8.69
C MET A 89 1.15 6.17 -9.22
N ILE A 90 0.60 6.97 -10.15
CA ILE A 90 -0.69 6.73 -10.80
C ILE A 90 -0.68 5.38 -11.53
N HIS A 91 0.39 5.08 -12.26
CA HIS A 91 0.53 3.79 -12.93
C HIS A 91 0.48 2.62 -11.93
N GLY A 92 1.15 2.76 -10.78
CA GLY A 92 1.17 1.76 -9.73
C GLY A 92 -0.21 1.45 -9.17
N ILE A 93 -0.99 2.47 -8.79
CA ILE A 93 -2.35 2.27 -8.28
C ILE A 93 -3.27 1.63 -9.34
N GLN A 94 -3.13 2.04 -10.60
CA GLN A 94 -3.87 1.43 -11.72
C GLN A 94 -3.54 -0.06 -11.89
N GLN A 95 -2.29 -0.49 -11.72
CA GLN A 95 -1.95 -1.92 -11.77
C GLN A 95 -2.52 -2.69 -10.57
N ILE A 96 -2.48 -2.10 -9.37
CA ILE A 96 -3.05 -2.67 -8.16
C ILE A 96 -4.56 -2.90 -8.35
N HIS A 97 -5.26 -1.91 -8.90
CA HIS A 97 -6.68 -1.96 -9.20
C HIS A 97 -7.03 -2.97 -10.31
N LYS A 98 -6.20 -3.09 -11.35
CA LYS A 98 -6.34 -4.13 -12.39
C LYS A 98 -6.25 -5.54 -11.81
N ALA A 99 -5.48 -5.74 -10.74
CA ALA A 99 -5.41 -7.00 -10.01
C ALA A 99 -6.64 -7.26 -9.10
N LEU A 100 -7.63 -6.35 -9.12
CA LEU A 100 -8.83 -6.35 -8.27
C LEU A 100 -8.50 -6.23 -6.78
N VAL A 101 -7.50 -5.40 -6.45
CA VAL A 101 -7.15 -5.03 -5.08
C VAL A 101 -7.44 -3.54 -4.91
N LEU A 102 -8.28 -3.19 -3.94
CA LEU A 102 -8.43 -1.83 -3.42
C LEU A 102 -7.46 -1.66 -2.26
N HIS A 103 -6.61 -0.62 -2.25
CA HIS A 103 -5.62 -0.43 -1.20
C HIS A 103 -6.27 0.08 0.10
N PHE A 104 -7.21 1.01 -0.02
CA PHE A 104 -8.02 1.60 1.04
C PHE A 104 -7.22 2.37 2.12
N ASP A 105 -5.97 2.71 1.79
CA ASP A 105 -5.05 3.52 2.61
C ASP A 105 -3.96 4.15 1.74
N SER A 106 -4.34 4.75 0.60
CA SER A 106 -3.46 5.32 -0.43
C SER A 106 -2.76 6.62 -0.01
N TYR A 107 -2.55 6.82 1.29
CA TYR A 107 -1.85 7.99 1.82
C TYR A 107 -0.36 7.97 1.46
N PRO A 108 0.30 9.15 1.40
CA PRO A 108 1.68 9.27 0.93
C PRO A 108 2.68 8.41 1.72
N ARG A 109 2.43 8.18 3.01
CA ARG A 109 3.24 7.30 3.88
C ARG A 109 3.37 5.86 3.36
N ASN A 110 2.52 5.45 2.42
CA ASN A 110 2.50 4.12 1.82
C ASN A 110 3.03 4.13 0.37
N ILE A 111 3.53 5.28 -0.11
CA ILE A 111 4.04 5.49 -1.47
C ILE A 111 5.52 5.86 -1.38
N MET A 112 6.37 4.89 -1.72
CA MET A 112 7.82 4.97 -1.58
C MET A 112 8.49 5.36 -2.88
N VAL A 113 9.49 6.23 -2.79
CA VAL A 113 10.25 6.79 -3.92
C VAL A 113 11.75 6.75 -3.63
N PHE A 114 12.58 6.88 -4.67
CA PHE A 114 14.05 6.73 -4.57
C PHE A 114 14.78 7.96 -5.12
N GLU A 115 15.82 8.43 -4.43
CA GLU A 115 16.57 9.64 -4.83
C GLU A 115 17.22 9.46 -6.22
N ASP A 116 17.79 8.27 -6.45
CA ASP A 116 18.57 7.89 -7.62
C ASP A 116 17.74 7.36 -8.79
N ASP A 117 16.44 7.09 -8.56
CA ASP A 117 15.51 6.57 -9.57
C ASP A 117 14.14 7.26 -9.45
N PRO A 118 13.91 8.36 -10.17
CA PRO A 118 12.64 9.07 -10.18
C PRO A 118 11.47 8.25 -10.74
N GLY A 119 11.73 7.28 -11.62
CA GLY A 119 10.70 6.43 -12.22
C GLY A 119 10.24 5.30 -11.32
N ARG A 120 11.03 4.93 -10.30
CA ARG A 120 10.69 3.86 -9.38
C ARG A 120 9.80 4.35 -8.23
N VAL A 121 8.60 3.77 -8.15
CA VAL A 121 7.62 3.99 -7.07
C VAL A 121 7.14 2.65 -6.54
N ILE A 122 7.10 2.49 -5.21
CA ILE A 122 6.66 1.26 -4.55
C ILE A 122 5.51 1.54 -3.59
N TRP A 123 4.44 0.78 -3.72
CA TRP A 123 3.29 0.79 -2.82
C TRP A 123 3.46 -0.26 -1.72
N ILE A 124 3.21 0.14 -0.47
CA ILE A 124 3.34 -0.72 0.72
C ILE A 124 2.10 -0.61 1.62
N ASP A 125 2.03 -1.45 2.66
CA ASP A 125 0.99 -1.39 3.70
C ASP A 125 -0.43 -1.70 3.20
N PHE A 126 -0.66 -2.96 2.84
CA PHE A 126 -1.96 -3.45 2.36
C PHE A 126 -2.86 -3.97 3.49
N ASP A 127 -2.64 -3.50 4.71
CA ASP A 127 -3.27 -3.96 5.94
C ASP A 127 -4.80 -3.66 5.97
N ARG A 128 -5.21 -2.63 5.21
CA ARG A 128 -6.59 -2.18 5.01
C ARG A 128 -7.21 -2.65 3.70
N ALA A 129 -6.44 -3.30 2.84
CA ALA A 129 -6.82 -3.60 1.48
C ALA A 129 -8.03 -4.53 1.39
N GLN A 130 -8.81 -4.36 0.33
CA GLN A 130 -9.91 -5.26 -0.03
C GLN A 130 -9.58 -5.93 -1.36
N THR A 131 -9.48 -7.26 -1.34
CA THR A 131 -9.23 -8.05 -2.56
C THR A 131 -10.54 -8.65 -3.04
N TYR A 132 -10.88 -8.40 -4.29
CA TYR A 132 -12.13 -8.87 -4.91
C TYR A 132 -11.86 -9.97 -5.93
N ASP A 133 -12.88 -10.79 -6.16
CA ASP A 133 -12.88 -11.79 -7.23
C ASP A 133 -13.70 -11.28 -8.41
N ALA A 134 -13.24 -11.54 -9.63
CA ALA A 134 -13.84 -11.01 -10.86
C ALA A 134 -15.33 -11.40 -10.98
N ASP A 135 -15.66 -12.61 -10.52
CA ASP A 135 -17.01 -13.18 -10.60
C ASP A 135 -17.98 -12.60 -9.56
N THR A 136 -17.46 -12.03 -8.45
CA THR A 136 -18.28 -11.59 -7.31
C THR A 136 -18.17 -10.10 -7.02
N ILE A 137 -17.32 -9.36 -7.73
CA ILE A 137 -17.14 -7.93 -7.52
C ILE A 137 -18.41 -7.16 -7.91
N THR A 138 -18.93 -6.37 -6.98
CA THR A 138 -20.14 -5.56 -7.15
C THR A 138 -19.85 -4.24 -7.86
N GLU A 139 -20.89 -3.54 -8.32
CA GLU A 139 -20.75 -2.18 -8.85
C GLU A 139 -20.22 -1.21 -7.80
N ARG A 140 -20.66 -1.33 -6.53
CA ARG A 140 -20.15 -0.55 -5.41
C ARG A 140 -18.64 -0.75 -5.22
N ASN A 141 -18.15 -1.99 -5.26
CA ASN A 141 -16.72 -2.26 -5.12
C ASN A 141 -15.91 -1.65 -6.28
N ARG A 142 -16.44 -1.72 -7.51
CA ARG A 142 -15.81 -1.06 -8.67
C ARG A 142 -15.77 0.45 -8.51
N ARG A 143 -16.83 1.05 -7.96
CA ARG A 143 -16.87 2.48 -7.66
C ARG A 143 -15.81 2.88 -6.63
N TRP A 144 -15.61 2.11 -5.56
CA TRP A 144 -14.54 2.41 -4.60
C TRP A 144 -13.14 2.33 -5.20
N ILE A 145 -12.90 1.37 -6.10
CA ILE A 145 -11.65 1.30 -6.87
C ILE A 145 -11.45 2.58 -7.68
N GLN A 146 -12.48 3.02 -8.40
CA GLN A 146 -12.42 4.25 -9.20
C GLN A 146 -12.19 5.50 -8.33
N GLU A 147 -12.91 5.62 -7.21
CA GLU A 147 -12.76 6.73 -6.26
C GLU A 147 -11.32 6.80 -5.70
N GLU A 148 -10.70 5.65 -5.36
CA GLU A 148 -9.30 5.62 -4.91
C GLU A 148 -8.32 6.07 -6.00
N GLU A 149 -8.56 5.72 -7.27
CA GLU A 149 -7.73 6.18 -8.39
C GLU A 149 -7.84 7.70 -8.57
N GLU A 150 -9.07 8.23 -8.51
CA GLU A 150 -9.35 9.67 -8.55
C GLU A 150 -8.67 10.44 -7.41
N ASP A 151 -8.73 9.91 -6.18
CA ASP A 151 -8.07 10.51 -5.02
C ASP A 151 -6.54 10.60 -5.21
N VAL A 152 -5.92 9.55 -5.77
CA VAL A 152 -4.48 9.53 -6.08
C VAL A 152 -4.12 10.52 -7.18
N HIS A 153 -4.99 10.69 -8.18
CA HIS A 153 -4.83 11.72 -9.21
C HIS A 153 -4.88 13.14 -8.64
N VAL A 154 -5.88 13.43 -7.80
CA VAL A 154 -6.03 14.74 -7.13
C VAL A 154 -4.83 15.03 -6.24
N PHE A 155 -4.34 14.02 -5.50
CA PHE A 155 -3.11 14.15 -4.74
C PHE A 155 -1.90 14.50 -5.63
N GLY A 156 -1.77 13.86 -6.80
CA GLY A 156 -0.70 14.15 -7.77
C GLY A 156 -0.69 15.61 -8.28
N GLU A 157 -1.86 16.18 -8.58
CA GLU A 157 -1.95 17.60 -8.94
C GLU A 157 -1.68 18.52 -7.74
N SER A 158 -2.16 18.17 -6.55
CA SER A 158 -1.87 18.92 -5.32
C SER A 158 -0.37 18.99 -5.02
N MET A 159 0.34 17.87 -5.24
CA MET A 159 1.80 17.77 -5.10
C MET A 159 2.54 18.70 -6.07
N LYS A 160 2.07 18.81 -7.31
CA LYS A 160 2.63 19.69 -8.33
C LYS A 160 2.48 21.16 -7.95
N GLU A 161 1.32 21.54 -7.43
CA GLU A 161 1.05 22.90 -6.96
C GLU A 161 1.92 23.26 -5.74
N ASP A 162 1.93 22.39 -4.73
CA ASP A 162 2.73 22.58 -3.51
C ASP A 162 4.24 22.67 -3.82
N HIS A 163 4.73 21.85 -4.75
CA HIS A 163 6.11 21.90 -5.23
C HIS A 163 6.42 23.24 -5.92
N ALA A 164 5.55 23.70 -6.82
CA ALA A 164 5.73 24.97 -7.52
C ALA A 164 5.73 26.18 -6.57
N LEU A 165 4.98 26.10 -5.46
CA LEU A 165 4.92 27.12 -4.43
C LEU A 165 6.04 27.02 -3.39
N GLY A 166 6.74 25.87 -3.31
CA GLY A 166 7.68 25.56 -2.25
C GLY A 166 7.03 25.52 -0.85
N LYS A 167 5.73 25.20 -0.79
CA LYS A 167 4.92 25.19 0.44
C LYS A 167 3.94 24.03 0.40
N MET A 168 3.71 23.40 1.55
CA MET A 168 2.76 22.30 1.71
C MET A 168 1.41 22.85 2.20
N TRP A 169 0.52 23.22 1.27
CA TRP A 169 -0.82 23.73 1.60
C TRP A 169 -1.90 22.74 1.21
N ASN A 170 -1.82 22.22 -0.01
CA ASN A 170 -2.83 21.34 -0.58
C ASN A 170 -2.67 19.90 -0.11
N THR A 171 -1.43 19.45 0.08
CA THR A 171 -1.13 18.07 0.47
C THR A 171 -1.09 17.84 1.98
N LEU A 172 -1.14 18.91 2.80
CA LEU A 172 -1.13 18.81 4.26
C LEU A 172 -2.21 17.85 4.84
N PRO A 173 -3.46 17.82 4.34
CA PRO A 173 -4.48 16.90 4.85
C PRO A 173 -4.18 15.39 4.63
N TYR A 174 -3.17 15.07 3.82
CA TYR A 174 -2.77 13.70 3.51
C TYR A 174 -1.67 13.17 4.45
N TYR A 175 -1.13 14.01 5.35
CA TYR A 175 -0.07 13.65 6.31
C TYR A 175 -0.58 13.76 7.75
#